data_AF-A0A436QL45-F1
#
_entry.id   AF-A0A436QL45-F1
#
_cell.length_a   1.000
_cell.length_b   1.000
_cell.length_c   1.000
_cell.angle_alpha   90.00
_cell.angle_beta   90.00
_cell.angle_gamma   90.00
#
_symmetry.space_group_name_H-M   'P 1'
#
loop_
_entity.id
_entity.type
_entity.pdbx_description
1 polymer ?
#
loop_
_entity_poly.entity_id
_entity_poly.type
_entity_poly.pdbx_seq_one_letter_code
_entity_poly.pdbx_strand_id
1 'polypeptide(L)'
;PNHVAWQTDPLPVALFEPGCAARMNVLQALGGADRSYRCTYSSASLLGLVAVVQAGLAVAGLAQRSVPPSLRIIGANEGLPALPDLEIGILRNPLSTTPAVDRLHDFLRRDLAQQA
;
A
#
# COMPACT_ATOMS: atom_id res chain seq x y z
N PRO A 1 -0.14 -18.48 8.62
CA PRO A 1 0.88 -18.29 9.68
C PRO A 1 0.49 -17.11 10.58
N ASN A 2 0.33 -17.33 11.90
CA ASN A 2 -0.04 -16.28 12.85
C ASN A 2 1.23 -15.65 13.46
N HIS A 3 2.00 -14.92 12.65
CA HIS A 3 3.12 -14.13 13.16
C HIS A 3 2.61 -12.83 13.78
N VAL A 4 3.33 -12.30 14.79
CA VAL A 4 2.95 -11.09 15.55
C VAL A 4 3.96 -9.94 15.40
N ALA A 5 4.50 -9.76 14.19
CA ALA A 5 5.57 -8.77 13.92
C ALA A 5 5.23 -7.34 14.41
N TRP A 6 3.95 -6.96 14.45
CA TRP A 6 3.49 -5.64 14.93
C TRP A 6 3.74 -5.37 16.42
N GLN A 7 3.99 -6.41 17.23
CA GLN A 7 4.32 -6.27 18.65
C GLN A 7 5.79 -5.89 18.89
N THR A 8 6.63 -5.94 17.86
CA THR A 8 8.06 -5.60 18.00
C THR A 8 8.23 -4.09 18.13
N ASP A 9 9.19 -3.67 18.94
CA ASP A 9 9.57 -2.27 19.09
C ASP A 9 11.09 -2.10 18.89
N PRO A 10 11.57 -1.34 17.89
CA PRO A 10 10.81 -0.60 16.88
C PRO A 10 10.02 -1.53 15.93
N LEU A 11 8.88 -1.07 15.41
CA LEU A 11 8.04 -1.79 14.46
C LEU A 11 8.83 -2.14 13.18
N PRO A 12 9.01 -3.42 12.80
CA PRO A 12 9.62 -3.79 11.52
C PRO A 12 8.63 -3.54 10.38
N VAL A 13 8.97 -2.63 9.48
CA VAL A 13 8.13 -2.26 8.35
C VAL A 13 8.81 -2.61 7.04
N ALA A 14 8.08 -3.30 6.17
CA ALA A 14 8.42 -3.48 4.77
C ALA A 14 7.73 -2.36 3.96
N LEU A 15 8.51 -1.63 3.17
CA LEU A 15 8.05 -0.41 2.50
C LEU A 15 8.22 -0.50 0.98
N PHE A 16 7.33 0.15 0.24
CA PHE A 16 7.64 0.45 -1.14
C PHE A 16 8.86 1.37 -1.26
N GLU A 17 9.49 1.39 -2.43
CA GLU A 17 10.65 2.25 -2.70
C GLU A 17 10.34 3.76 -2.54
N PRO A 18 11.37 4.60 -2.30
CA PRO A 18 11.22 6.05 -2.24
C PRO A 18 10.48 6.63 -3.46
N GLY A 19 9.60 7.60 -3.23
CA GLY A 19 8.75 8.20 -4.27
C GLY A 19 7.38 7.54 -4.43
N CYS A 20 7.15 6.37 -3.82
CA CYS A 20 5.82 5.75 -3.80
C CYS A 20 4.86 6.46 -2.82
N ALA A 21 3.65 6.79 -3.28
CA ALA A 21 2.59 7.36 -2.44
C ALA A 21 2.25 6.49 -1.23
N ALA A 22 2.14 5.17 -1.40
CA ALA A 22 1.88 4.25 -0.30
C ALA A 22 2.99 4.28 0.76
N ARG A 23 4.27 4.41 0.36
CA ARG A 23 5.39 4.59 1.30
C ARG A 23 5.19 5.86 2.12
N MET A 24 4.93 6.99 1.45
CA MET A 24 4.74 8.28 2.12
C MET A 24 3.60 8.21 3.13
N ASN A 25 2.46 7.62 2.77
CA ASN A 25 1.30 7.44 3.64
C ASN A 25 1.66 6.65 4.91
N VAL A 26 2.39 5.54 4.78
CA VAL A 26 2.84 4.75 5.93
C VAL A 26 3.78 5.54 6.83
N LEU A 27 4.78 6.21 6.25
CA LEU A 27 5.77 6.96 7.03
C LEU A 27 5.14 8.15 7.76
N GLN A 28 4.22 8.87 7.11
CA GLN A 28 3.48 9.98 7.71
C GLN A 28 2.56 9.50 8.83
N ALA A 29 1.83 8.39 8.63
CA ALA A 29 0.96 7.84 9.68
C ALA A 29 1.75 7.36 10.90
N LEU A 30 2.88 6.66 10.70
CA LEU A 30 3.74 6.22 11.79
C LEU A 30 4.39 7.40 12.52
N GLY A 31 4.90 8.40 11.77
CA GLY A 31 5.49 9.60 12.34
C GLY A 31 4.48 10.45 13.11
N GLY A 32 3.26 10.63 12.58
CA GLY A 32 2.18 11.38 13.24
C GLY A 32 1.65 10.70 14.51
N ALA A 33 1.80 9.38 14.63
CA ALA A 33 1.44 8.61 15.81
C ALA A 33 2.61 8.38 16.78
N ASP A 34 3.78 8.96 16.53
CA ASP A 34 5.03 8.73 17.27
C ASP A 34 5.36 7.22 17.45
N ARG A 35 4.97 6.40 16.47
CA ARG A 35 5.21 4.95 16.51
C ARG A 35 6.61 4.66 16.00
N SER A 36 7.52 4.32 16.90
CA SER A 36 8.88 3.91 16.54
C SER A 36 8.87 2.74 15.54
N TYR A 37 9.62 2.89 14.45
CA TYR A 37 9.68 1.92 13.37
C TYR A 37 11.09 1.81 12.79
N ARG A 38 11.36 0.67 12.13
CA ARG A 38 12.56 0.46 11.31
C ARG A 38 12.17 -0.15 9.97
N CYS A 39 12.77 0.35 8.89
CA CYS A 39 12.60 -0.25 7.57
C CYS A 39 13.46 -1.52 7.49
N THR A 40 12.86 -2.70 7.51
CA THR A 40 13.59 -3.99 7.43
C THR A 40 13.71 -4.49 5.99
N TYR A 41 12.83 -4.05 5.10
CA TYR A 41 12.83 -4.42 3.69
C TYR A 41 12.21 -3.31 2.84
N SER A 42 12.73 -3.11 1.63
CA SER A 42 12.19 -2.14 0.67
C SER A 42 12.18 -2.72 -0.74
N SER A 43 11.09 -2.53 -1.48
CA SER A 43 10.97 -3.01 -2.87
C SER A 43 9.89 -2.27 -3.65
N ALA A 44 10.08 -2.08 -4.96
CA ALA A 44 9.01 -1.67 -5.86
C ALA A 44 7.92 -2.77 -6.10
N SER A 45 8.16 -4.01 -5.68
CA SER A 45 7.27 -5.14 -5.94
C SER A 45 6.29 -5.38 -4.79
N LEU A 46 4.98 -5.35 -5.09
CA LEU A 46 3.92 -5.79 -4.16
C LEU A 46 4.18 -7.23 -3.67
N LEU A 47 4.55 -8.13 -4.58
CA LEU A 47 4.82 -9.52 -4.24
C LEU A 47 6.06 -9.67 -3.34
N GLY A 48 7.06 -8.81 -3.52
CA GLY A 48 8.23 -8.74 -2.64
C GLY A 48 7.84 -8.38 -1.21
N LEU A 49 7.00 -7.37 -1.04
CA LEU A 49 6.47 -7.00 0.29
C LEU A 49 5.62 -8.12 0.89
N VAL A 50 4.70 -8.70 0.12
CA VAL A 50 3.85 -9.81 0.56
C VAL A 50 4.69 -10.99 1.04
N ALA A 51 5.75 -11.37 0.32
CA ALA A 51 6.62 -12.48 0.72
C ALA A 51 7.28 -12.25 2.09
N VAL A 52 7.76 -11.04 2.36
CA VAL A 52 8.38 -10.69 3.64
C VAL A 52 7.38 -10.71 4.80
N VAL A 53 6.15 -10.24 4.56
CA VAL A 53 5.07 -10.29 5.55
C VAL A 53 4.63 -11.73 5.80
N GLN A 54 4.51 -12.55 4.76
CA GLN A 54 4.18 -13.98 4.88
C GLN A 54 5.23 -14.76 5.69
N ALA A 55 6.50 -14.39 5.57
CA ALA A 55 7.59 -14.94 6.36
C ALA A 55 7.60 -14.44 7.82
N GLY A 56 6.71 -13.51 8.19
CA GLY A 56 6.61 -12.97 9.54
C GLY A 56 7.70 -11.98 9.91
N LEU A 57 8.44 -11.46 8.93
CA LEU A 57 9.62 -10.61 9.16
C LEU A 57 9.29 -9.11 9.31
N ALA A 58 8.11 -8.69 8.86
CA ALA A 58 7.69 -7.30 8.89
C ALA A 58 6.16 -7.16 8.77
N VAL A 59 5.66 -5.95 9.02
CA VAL A 59 4.34 -5.49 8.56
C VAL A 59 4.48 -4.61 7.32
N ALA A 60 3.45 -4.48 6.49
CA ALA A 60 3.45 -3.59 5.32
C ALA A 60 2.12 -2.84 5.23
N GLY A 61 2.17 -1.58 4.80
CA GLY A 61 0.98 -0.83 4.41
C GLY A 61 0.67 -1.08 2.94
N LEU A 62 -0.46 -1.73 2.66
CA LEU A 62 -0.91 -2.10 1.32
C LEU A 62 -2.31 -1.53 1.08
N ALA A 63 -2.66 -1.27 -0.19
CA ALA A 63 -4.06 -1.04 -0.54
C ALA A 63 -4.88 -2.27 -0.15
N GLN A 64 -6.03 -2.07 0.51
CA GLN A 64 -6.80 -3.16 1.11
C GLN A 64 -7.16 -4.27 0.12
N ARG A 65 -7.50 -3.91 -1.12
CA ARG A 65 -7.82 -4.84 -2.21
C ARG A 65 -6.62 -5.65 -2.72
N SER A 66 -5.41 -5.18 -2.45
CA SER A 66 -4.16 -5.86 -2.80
C SER A 66 -3.67 -6.81 -1.71
N VAL A 67 -4.35 -6.86 -0.56
CA VAL A 67 -4.01 -7.80 0.52
C VAL A 67 -4.47 -9.21 0.12
N PRO A 68 -3.56 -10.17 -0.04
CA PRO A 68 -3.94 -11.55 -0.36
C PRO A 68 -4.66 -12.20 0.83
N PRO A 69 -5.56 -13.17 0.61
CA PRO A 69 -6.30 -13.85 1.68
C PRO A 69 -5.43 -14.59 2.70
N SER A 70 -4.17 -14.87 2.36
CA SER A 70 -3.19 -15.51 3.24
C SER A 70 -2.62 -14.60 4.32
N LEU A 71 -2.89 -13.29 4.24
CA LEU A 71 -2.44 -12.29 5.21
C LEU A 71 -3.60 -11.76 6.06
N ARG A 72 -3.27 -11.40 7.30
CA ARG A 72 -4.19 -10.77 8.24
C ARG A 72 -4.04 -9.26 8.16
N ILE A 73 -5.15 -8.55 8.00
CA ILE A 73 -5.19 -7.09 8.13
C ILE A 73 -5.13 -6.72 9.62
N ILE A 74 -4.28 -5.76 9.96
CA ILE A 74 -4.06 -5.25 11.33
C ILE A 74 -4.24 -3.73 11.35
N GLY A 75 -4.58 -3.15 12.49
CA GLY A 75 -4.86 -1.71 12.58
C GLY A 75 -4.94 -1.20 14.02
N ALA A 76 -5.95 -0.37 14.31
CA ALA A 76 -6.11 0.28 15.61
C ALA A 76 -6.17 -0.71 16.79
N ASN A 77 -6.77 -1.89 16.61
CA ASN A 77 -6.82 -2.94 17.63
C ASN A 77 -5.43 -3.49 18.01
N GLU A 78 -4.46 -3.37 17.11
CA GLU A 78 -3.06 -3.72 17.32
C GLU A 78 -2.19 -2.51 17.69
N GLY A 79 -2.79 -1.34 17.94
CA GLY A 79 -2.08 -0.11 18.27
C GLY A 79 -1.39 0.56 17.08
N LEU A 80 -1.83 0.28 15.85
CA LEU A 80 -1.29 0.89 14.63
C LEU A 80 -2.17 2.05 14.15
N PRO A 81 -1.57 3.13 13.61
CA PRO A 81 -2.34 4.24 13.07
C PRO A 81 -3.12 3.82 11.82
N ALA A 82 -4.24 4.51 11.58
CA ALA A 82 -4.94 4.39 10.30
C ALA A 82 -4.07 4.95 9.18
N LEU A 83 -4.15 4.33 8.00
CA LEU A 83 -3.54 4.85 6.78
C LEU A 83 -4.59 5.64 5.99
N PRO A 84 -4.22 6.75 5.35
CA PRO A 84 -5.11 7.43 4.41
C PRO A 84 -5.36 6.57 3.17
N ASP A 85 -6.47 6.85 2.49
CA ASP A 85 -6.81 6.19 1.24
C ASP A 85 -5.73 6.44 0.17
N LEU A 86 -5.56 5.45 -0.71
CA LEU A 86 -4.68 5.57 -1.86
C LEU A 86 -5.49 6.05 -3.06
N GLU A 87 -5.17 7.24 -3.55
CA GLU A 87 -5.82 7.80 -4.73
C GLU A 87 -5.33 7.10 -6.01
N ILE A 88 -6.27 6.82 -6.92
CA ILE A 88 -5.98 6.28 -8.25
C ILE A 88 -6.22 7.38 -9.28
N GLY A 89 -5.17 7.71 -10.04
CA GLY A 89 -5.22 8.68 -11.13
C GLY A 89 -5.09 8.03 -12.50
N ILE A 90 -5.83 8.55 -13.49
CA ILE A 90 -5.64 8.20 -14.90
C ILE A 90 -4.85 9.33 -15.56
N LEU A 91 -3.64 9.03 -16.03
CA LEU A 91 -2.82 9.97 -16.79
C LEU A 91 -2.95 9.65 -18.29
N ARG A 92 -3.37 10.64 -19.08
CA ARG A 92 -3.41 10.56 -20.54
C ARG A 92 -2.47 11.59 -21.16
N ASN A 93 -1.81 11.23 -22.26
CA ASN A 93 -1.13 12.21 -23.10
C ASN A 93 -2.20 13.11 -23.76
N PRO A 94 -2.21 14.43 -23.53
CA PRO A 94 -3.20 15.33 -24.11
C PRO A 94 -3.15 15.39 -25.65
N LEU A 95 -2.01 15.01 -26.25
CA LEU A 95 -1.83 14.97 -27.70
C LEU A 95 -2.32 13.65 -28.34
N SER A 96 -2.67 12.64 -27.53
CA SER A 96 -3.16 11.36 -28.03
C SER A 96 -4.67 11.39 -28.17
N THR A 97 -5.14 11.43 -29.43
CA THR A 97 -6.55 11.60 -29.80
C THR A 97 -7.07 10.42 -30.63
N THR A 98 -6.45 9.24 -30.51
CA THR A 98 -6.94 8.08 -31.25
C THR A 98 -8.22 7.54 -30.60
N PRO A 99 -9.20 7.04 -31.39
CA PRO A 99 -10.43 6.50 -30.83
C PRO A 99 -10.20 5.37 -29.81
N ALA A 100 -9.14 4.58 -29.97
CA ALA A 100 -8.78 3.52 -29.03
C ALA A 100 -8.39 4.07 -27.65
N VAL A 101 -7.63 5.16 -27.61
CA VAL A 101 -7.22 5.82 -26.36
C VAL A 101 -8.42 6.43 -25.65
N ASP A 102 -9.31 7.10 -26.39
CA ASP A 102 -10.53 7.67 -25.82
C ASP A 102 -11.43 6.57 -25.22
N ARG A 103 -11.61 5.46 -25.94
CA ARG A 103 -12.41 4.33 -25.45
C ARG A 103 -11.83 3.67 -24.21
N LEU A 104 -10.50 3.50 -24.15
CA LEU A 104 -9.84 2.97 -22.96
C LEU A 104 -9.97 3.93 -21.78
N HIS A 105 -9.74 5.23 -22.00
CA HIS A 105 -9.89 6.26 -20.97
C HIS A 105 -11.32 6.27 -20.38
N ASP A 106 -12.34 6.29 -21.24
CA ASP A 106 -13.74 6.30 -20.79
C ASP A 106 -14.16 5.00 -20.12
N PHE A 107 -13.58 3.87 -20.53
CA PHE A 107 -13.75 2.60 -19.84
C PHE A 107 -13.15 2.65 -18.43
N LEU A 108 -11.86 2.98 -18.31
CA LEU A 108 -11.15 3.05 -17.03
C LEU A 108 -11.80 4.05 -16.07
N ARG A 109 -12.20 5.23 -16.56
CA ARG A 109 -12.85 6.26 -15.74
C ARG A 109 -14.19 5.78 -15.19
N ARG A 110 -14.99 5.08 -15.99
CA ARG A 110 -16.27 4.53 -15.54
C ARG A 110 -16.09 3.39 -14.55
N ASP A 111 -15.19 2.44 -14.85
CA ASP A 111 -14.95 1.27 -14.02
C ASP A 111 -14.37 1.65 -12.65
N LEU A 112 -13.37 2.52 -12.63
CA LEU A 112 -12.77 3.00 -11.38
C LEU A 112 -13.74 3.84 -10.54
N ALA A 113 -14.65 4.60 -11.17
CA ALA A 113 -15.68 5.36 -10.44
C ALA A 113 -16.76 4.46 -9.82
N GLN A 114 -17.00 3.28 -10.37
CA GLN A 114 -17.94 2.29 -9.81
C GLN A 114 -17.31 1.43 -8.71
N GLN A 115 -15.98 1.44 -8.63
CA GLN A 115 -15.19 0.69 -7.68
C GLN A 115 -14.67 1.53 -6.50
N ALA A 116 -14.96 2.83 -6.47
CA ALA A 116 -14.63 3.72 -5.35
C ALA A 116 -15.59 3.53 -4.17
#